data_AF-A0A3D5YV35-F1
#
_entry.id   AF-A0A3D5YV35-F1
#
_cell.length_a   1.000
_cell.length_b   1.000
_cell.length_c   1.000
_cell.angle_alpha   90.00
_cell.angle_beta   90.00
_cell.angle_gamma   90.00
#
_symmetry.space_group_name_H-M   'P 1'
#
loop_
_entity.id
_entity.type
_entity.pdbx_description
1 polymer ?
#
loop_
_entity_poly.entity_id
_entity_poly.type
_entity_poly.pdbx_seq_one_letter_code
_entity_poly.pdbx_strand_id
1 'polypeptide(L)'
;MLYIIVAIIIAIASFVFAMLGLGGGMVYVPVLNWAGFDMKEVAIPLGLLLNGLNTALVLIPFARKKLVDWKGGSVMAITALIASP
;
A
#
# COMPACT_ATOMS: atom_id res chain seq x y z
N MET A 1 -13.43 12.12 15.88
CA MET A 1 -14.23 10.90 15.65
C MET A 1 -14.04 10.35 14.23
N LEU A 2 -14.20 11.18 13.18
CA LEU A 2 -13.97 10.78 11.78
C LEU A 2 -12.59 10.12 11.53
N TYR A 3 -11.50 10.73 12.02
CA TYR A 3 -10.14 10.18 11.86
C TYR A 3 -9.97 8.77 12.45
N ILE A 4 -10.63 8.47 13.57
CA ILE A 4 -10.56 7.17 14.23
C ILE A 4 -11.28 6.11 13.38
N ILE A 5 -12.44 6.48 12.81
CA ILE A 5 -13.21 5.60 11.91
C ILE A 5 -12.38 5.29 10.66
N VAL A 6 -11.78 6.31 10.04
CA VAL A 6 -10.91 6.15 8.86
C VAL A 6 -9.70 5.28 9.19
N ALA A 7 -9.06 5.47 10.34
CA ALA A 7 -7.94 4.65 10.78
C ALA A 7 -8.33 3.18 10.97
N ILE A 8 -9.51 2.90 11.53
CA ILE A 8 -10.02 1.53 11.69
C ILE A 8 -10.31 0.89 10.33
N ILE A 9 -10.95 1.62 9.40
CA ILE A 9 -11.23 1.12 8.04
C ILE A 9 -9.92 0.79 7.31
N ILE A 10 -8.95 1.72 7.37
CA ILE A 10 -7.63 1.51 6.78
C ILE A 10 -6.95 0.32 7.43
N ALA A 11 -6.98 0.17 8.76
CA ALA A 11 -6.36 -0.97 9.45
C ALA A 11 -6.96 -2.32 9.03
N ILE A 12 -8.29 -2.41 8.92
CA ILE A 12 -8.99 -3.62 8.44
C ILE A 12 -8.62 -3.90 6.98
N ALA A 13 -8.64 -2.88 6.13
CA ALA A 13 -8.24 -3.01 4.72
C ALA A 13 -6.78 -3.46 4.59
N SER A 14 -5.86 -2.83 5.33
CA SER A 14 -4.44 -3.21 5.39
C SER A 14 -4.28 -4.67 5.75
N PHE A 15 -5.01 -5.14 6.77
CA PHE A 15 -4.94 -6.52 7.24
C PHE A 15 -5.39 -7.51 6.15
N VAL A 16 -6.55 -7.28 5.53
CA VAL A 16 -7.08 -8.14 4.47
C VAL A 16 -6.16 -8.15 3.25
N PHE A 17 -5.70 -6.98 2.79
CA PHE A 17 -4.82 -6.88 1.62
C PHE A 17 -3.40 -7.39 1.89
N ALA A 18 -2.93 -7.33 3.13
CA ALA A 18 -1.69 -7.96 3.56
C ALA A 18 -1.76 -9.49 3.47
N MET A 19 -2.90 -10.09 3.84
CA MET A 19 -3.12 -11.53 3.69
C MET A 19 -3.18 -11.96 2.21
N LEU A 20 -3.72 -11.10 1.34
CA LEU A 20 -3.82 -11.34 -0.10
C LEU A 20 -2.50 -11.08 -0.86
N GLY A 21 -1.55 -10.36 -0.26
CA GLY A 21 -0.27 -10.02 -0.90
C GLY A 21 -0.36 -8.93 -1.99
N LEU A 22 -1.48 -8.19 -2.06
CA LEU A 22 -1.77 -7.25 -3.15
C LEU A 22 -1.47 -5.77 -2.85
N GLY A 23 -1.12 -5.42 -1.61
CA GLY A 23 -0.89 -4.03 -1.18
C GLY A 23 -2.21 -3.24 -1.08
N GLY A 24 -2.46 -2.59 0.06
CA GLY A 24 -3.76 -1.95 0.32
C GLY A 24 -4.00 -0.60 -0.38
N GLY A 25 -3.08 -0.13 -1.22
CA GLY A 25 -3.16 1.22 -1.81
C GLY A 25 -4.39 1.48 -2.68
N MET A 26 -4.94 0.44 -3.33
CA MET A 26 -6.20 0.55 -4.08
C MET A 26 -7.39 0.92 -3.18
N VAL A 27 -7.33 0.61 -1.88
CA VAL A 27 -8.38 0.90 -0.90
C VAL A 27 -8.09 2.18 -0.12
N TYR A 28 -6.82 2.49 0.16
CA TYR A 28 -6.48 3.67 0.97
C TYR A 28 -6.87 4.98 0.28
N VAL A 29 -6.62 5.13 -1.03
CA VAL A 29 -6.90 6.39 -1.75
C VAL A 29 -8.41 6.69 -1.81
N PRO A 30 -9.31 5.76 -2.19
CA PRO A 30 -10.75 6.00 -2.14
C PRO A 30 -11.28 6.26 -0.74
N VAL A 31 -10.79 5.53 0.28
CA VAL A 31 -11.24 5.71 1.67
C VAL A 31 -10.85 7.10 2.19
N LEU A 32 -9.66 7.58 1.88
CA LEU A 32 -9.21 8.94 2.24
C LEU A 32 -10.01 10.01 1.46
N ASN A 33 -10.31 9.78 0.19
CA ASN A 33 -11.13 10.70 -0.60
C ASN A 33 -12.56 10.81 -0.04
N TRP A 34 -13.21 9.68 0.29
CA TRP A 34 -14.54 9.66 0.89
C TRP A 34 -14.58 10.27 2.29
N ALA A 35 -13.46 10.25 3.02
CA ALA A 35 -13.32 10.95 4.29
C ALA A 35 -13.20 12.48 4.15
N GLY A 36 -13.23 13.02 2.93
CA GLY A 36 -13.19 14.46 2.65
C GLY A 36 -11.79 15.04 2.60
N PHE A 37 -10.73 14.20 2.54
CA PHE A 37 -9.37 14.69 2.34
C PHE A 37 -9.14 15.08 0.88
N ASP A 38 -8.36 16.14 0.67
CA ASP A 38 -7.97 16.55 -0.66
C ASP A 38 -7.19 15.42 -1.35
N MET A 39 -7.61 15.09 -2.57
CA MET A 39 -7.09 13.93 -3.27
C MET A 39 -5.62 14.10 -3.66
N LYS A 40 -5.24 15.31 -4.05
CA LYS A 40 -3.91 15.63 -4.58
C LYS A 40 -2.93 15.91 -3.46
N GLU A 41 -3.35 16.60 -2.41
CA GLU A 41 -2.46 17.00 -1.33
C GLU A 41 -2.31 15.93 -0.24
N VAL A 42 -3.36 15.12 0.00
CA VAL A 42 -3.40 14.24 1.17
C VAL A 42 -3.67 12.79 0.80
N ALA A 43 -4.70 12.50 0.02
CA ALA A 43 -5.12 11.11 -0.21
C ALA A 43 -4.09 10.29 -1.01
N ILE A 44 -3.54 10.86 -2.10
CA ILE A 44 -2.54 10.18 -2.93
C ILE A 44 -1.21 10.00 -2.18
N PRO A 45 -0.60 11.06 -1.60
CA PRO A 45 0.68 10.91 -0.90
C PRO A 45 0.59 9.96 0.29
N LEU A 46 -0.46 10.08 1.11
CA LEU A 46 -0.66 9.16 2.25
C LEU A 46 -0.99 7.75 1.78
N GLY A 47 -1.84 7.59 0.76
CA GLY A 47 -2.17 6.27 0.22
C GLY A 47 -0.95 5.53 -0.33
N LEU A 48 -0.05 6.23 -1.03
CA LEU A 48 1.21 5.69 -1.52
C LEU A 48 2.14 5.30 -0.36
N LEU A 49 2.30 6.18 0.64
CA LEU A 49 3.11 5.90 1.83
C LEU A 49 2.59 4.67 2.58
N LEU A 50 1.29 4.62 2.86
CA LEU A 50 0.65 3.49 3.55
C LEU A 50 0.77 2.19 2.74
N ASN A 51 0.68 2.26 1.41
CA ASN A 51 0.88 1.09 0.56
C ASN A 51 2.32 0.59 0.60
N GLY A 52 3.30 1.49 0.48
CA GLY A 52 4.72 1.15 0.58
C GLY A 52 5.06 0.49 1.92
N LEU A 53 4.59 1.07 3.03
CA LEU A 53 4.78 0.49 4.37
C LEU A 53 4.13 -0.88 4.52
N ASN A 54 2.86 -1.01 4.11
CA ASN A 54 2.15 -2.29 4.21
C ASN A 54 2.83 -3.38 3.38
N THR A 55 3.23 -3.05 2.16
CA THR A 55 3.88 -4.01 1.24
C THR A 55 5.28 -4.37 1.73
N ALA A 56 6.04 -3.44 2.29
CA ALA A 56 7.34 -3.72 2.92
C ALA A 56 7.21 -4.70 4.10
N LEU A 57 6.16 -4.55 4.92
CA LEU A 57 5.88 -5.47 6.02
C LEU A 57 5.47 -6.87 5.51
N VAL A 58 4.69 -6.94 4.44
CA VAL A 58 4.26 -8.21 3.80
C VAL A 58 5.40 -8.92 3.09
N LEU A 59 6.36 -8.16 2.56
CA LEU A 59 7.53 -8.70 1.87
C LEU A 59 8.34 -9.63 2.78
N ILE A 60 8.47 -9.32 4.08
CA ILE A 60 9.26 -10.11 5.04
C ILE A 60 8.73 -11.56 5.18
N PRO A 61 7.45 -11.81 5.55
CA PRO A 61 6.93 -13.17 5.66
C PRO A 61 6.88 -13.90 4.32
N PHE A 62 6.58 -13.21 3.21
CA PHE A 62 6.58 -13.82 1.87
C PHE A 62 8.00 -14.22 1.43
N ALA A 63 8.99 -13.38 1.71
CA ALA A 63 10.40 -13.66 1.47
C ALA A 63 10.86 -14.90 2.26
N ARG A 64 10.50 -14.98 3.55
CA ARG A 64 10.80 -16.15 4.39
C ARG A 64 10.18 -17.44 3.85
N LYS A 65 9.00 -17.36 3.24
CA LYS A 65 8.31 -18.50 2.60
C LYS A 65 8.82 -18.83 1.20
N LYS A 66 9.84 -18.11 0.69
CA LYS A 66 10.38 -18.26 -0.68
C LYS A 66 9.32 -18.06 -1.78
N LEU A 67 8.29 -17.26 -1.50
CA LEU A 67 7.22 -16.93 -2.45
C LEU A 67 7.48 -15.64 -3.24
N VAL A 68 8.69 -15.08 -3.12
CA VAL A 68 9.09 -13.82 -3.78
C VAL A 68 9.99 -14.15 -4.97
N ASP A 69 9.59 -13.72 -6.16
CA ASP A 69 10.45 -13.72 -7.34
C ASP A 69 11.40 -12.52 -7.28
N TRP A 70 12.61 -12.76 -6.78
CA TRP A 70 13.64 -11.73 -6.68
C TRP A 70 14.17 -11.27 -8.04
N LYS A 71 14.17 -12.14 -9.05
CA LYS A 71 14.74 -11.83 -10.37
C LYS A 71 13.76 -10.98 -11.17
N GLY A 72 12.50 -11.39 -11.26
CA GLY A 72 11.44 -10.59 -11.86
C GLY A 72 11.20 -9.29 -11.07
N GLY A 73 11.09 -9.39 -9.75
CA GLY A 73 10.80 -8.25 -8.88
C GLY A 73 11.88 -7.16 -8.90
N SER A 74 13.17 -7.53 -8.95
CA SER A 74 14.26 -6.55 -9.04
C SER A 74 14.29 -5.82 -10.39
N VAL A 75 14.05 -6.53 -11.50
CA VAL A 75 13.94 -5.90 -12.82
C VAL A 75 12.78 -4.91 -12.84
N MET A 76 11.62 -5.30 -12.30
CA MET A 76 10.45 -4.42 -12.21
C MET A 76 10.68 -3.20 -11.31
N ALA A 77 11.38 -3.37 -10.18
CA ALA A 77 11.68 -2.27 -9.27
C ALA A 77 12.65 -1.26 -9.90
N ILE A 78 13.69 -1.74 -10.59
CA ILE A 78 14.67 -0.88 -11.26
C ILE A 78 14.03 -0.11 -12.41
N THR A 79 13.24 -0.78 -13.25
CA THR A 79 12.54 -0.09 -14.36
C THR A 79 11.54 0.92 -13.83
N ALA A 80 10.80 0.60 -12.77
CA ALA A 80 9.89 1.55 -12.13
C ALA A 80 10.61 2.77 -11.56
N LEU A 81 11.80 2.58 -10.96
CA LEU A 81 12.58 3.69 -10.40
C LEU A 81 13.16 4.60 -11.49
N ILE A 82 13.62 4.03 -12.60
CA ILE A 82 14.20 4.81 -13.72
C ILE A 82 13.11 5.50 -14.53
N ALA A 83 11.96 4.86 -14.70
CA ALA A 83 10.86 5.36 -15.51
C ALA A 83 9.82 6.17 -14.72
N SER A 84 9.99 6.36 -13.40
CA SER A 84 9.05 7.18 -12.63
C SER A 84 9.15 8.64 -13.07
N PRO A 85 8.03 9.30 -13.41
CA PRO A 85 8.01 10.72 -13.76
C PRO A 85 8.32 11.64 -12.57
#